data_AF-A0A849QXZ8-F1
#
_entry.id   AF-A0A849QXZ8-F1
#
_cell.length_a   1.000
_cell.length_b   1.000
_cell.length_c   1.000
_cell.angle_alpha   90.00
_cell.angle_beta   90.00
_cell.angle_gamma   90.00
#
_symmetry.space_group_name_H-M   'P 1'
#
loop_
_entity.id
_entity.type
_entity.pdbx_description
1 polymer ?
#
loop_
_entity_poly.entity_id
_entity_poly.type
_entity_poly.pdbx_seq_one_letter_code
_entity_poly.pdbx_strand_id
1 'polypeptide(L)' 'MDVDDAIILIISFWAIVSFSLIKSIEIYLTLLLIGLLVIMEVAGSFINPEIRKGLKPAIFFILFLFLIIIAKKVIEVVS' A
#
# COMPACT_ATOMS: atom_id res chain seq x y z
N MET A 1 -13.99 16.50 10.17
CA MET A 1 -13.21 15.25 10.23
C MET A 1 -11.82 15.62 10.65
N ASP A 2 -11.27 14.92 11.63
CA ASP A 2 -9.86 15.07 11.95
C ASP A 2 -9.01 14.58 10.77
N VAL A 3 -7.78 15.07 10.70
CA VAL A 3 -6.84 14.74 9.62
C VAL A 3 -6.58 13.23 9.59
N ASP A 4 -6.53 12.60 10.76
CA ASP A 4 -6.39 11.16 10.93
C ASP A 4 -7.55 10.38 10.29
N ASP A 5 -8.80 10.81 10.53
CA ASP A 5 -9.99 10.19 9.93
C ASP A 5 -9.99 10.34 8.40
N ALA A 6 -9.58 11.52 7.90
CA ALA A 6 -9.51 11.78 6.47
C ALA A 6 -8.50 10.84 5.79
N ILE A 7 -7.37 10.58 6.44
CA ILE A 7 -6.34 9.69 5.93
C ILE A 7 -6.81 8.23 5.92
N ILE A 8 -7.44 7.77 7.00
CA ILE A 8 -8.02 6.42 7.04
C ILE A 8 -9.07 6.25 5.95
N LEU A 9 -9.90 7.27 5.73
CA LEU A 9 -10.92 7.26 4.68
C LEU A 9 -10.28 7.20 3.29
N ILE A 10 -9.22 7.99 3.03
CA ILE A 10 -8.48 7.96 1.77
C ILE A 10 -7.84 6.59 1.53
N ILE A 11 -7.19 5.99 2.54
CA ILE A 11 -6.59 4.64 2.42
C ILE A 11 -7.67 3.60 2.11
N SER A 12 -8.80 3.66 2.81
CA SER A 12 -9.91 2.72 2.61
C SER A 12 -10.53 2.87 1.23
N PHE A 13 -10.76 4.11 0.79
CA PHE A 13 -11.26 4.40 -0.55
C PHE A 13 -10.29 3.92 -1.63
N TRP A 14 -8.98 4.19 -1.45
CA TRP A 14 -7.95 3.72 -2.36
C TRP A 14 -7.91 2.20 -2.47
N ALA A 15 -7.98 1.48 -1.34
CA ALA A 15 -8.00 0.02 -1.32
C ALA A 15 -9.22 -0.55 -2.06
N ILE A 16 -10.41 0.00 -1.85
CA ILE A 16 -11.64 -0.45 -2.51
C ILE A 16 -11.59 -0.18 -4.02
N VAL A 17 -11.17 1.04 -4.42
CA VAL A 17 -11.10 1.42 -5.83
C VAL A 17 -10.06 0.58 -6.57
N SER A 18 -8.87 0.41 -5.99
CA SER A 18 -7.81 -0.42 -6.57
C SER A 18 -8.22 -1.90 -6.69
N PHE A 19 -8.92 -2.44 -5.69
CA PHE A 19 -9.44 -3.80 -5.74
C PHE A 19 -10.50 -3.97 -6.83
N SER A 20 -11.39 -2.98 -6.99
CA SER A 20 -12.46 -3.05 -7.99
C SER A 20 -11.95 -2.91 -9.43
N LEU A 21 -10.89 -2.14 -9.66
CA LEU A 21 -10.36 -1.87 -11.00
C LEU A 21 -9.38 -2.95 -11.50
N ILE A 22 -8.69 -3.65 -10.59
CA ILE A 22 -7.58 -4.53 -10.94
C ILE A 22 -7.95 -5.99 -10.72
N LYS A 23 -7.90 -6.78 -11.80
CA LYS A 23 -8.18 -8.22 -11.74
C LYS A 23 -6.98 -9.07 -11.30
N SER A 24 -5.75 -8.57 -11.48
CA SER A 24 -4.53 -9.29 -11.10
C SER A 24 -4.12 -8.96 -9.67
N ILE A 25 -4.00 -9.98 -8.82
CA ILE A 25 -3.57 -9.81 -7.43
C ILE A 25 -2.20 -9.15 -7.31
N GLU A 26 -1.29 -9.45 -8.24
CA GLU A 26 0.07 -8.91 -8.27
C GLU A 26 0.06 -7.40 -8.52
N ILE A 27 -0.76 -6.97 -9.49
CA ILE A 27 -0.91 -5.55 -9.84
C ILE A 27 -1.65 -4.81 -8.72
N TYR A 28 -2.67 -5.43 -8.11
CA TYR A 28 -3.41 -4.87 -6.99
C TYR A 28 -2.49 -4.60 -5.80
N LEU A 29 -1.72 -5.61 -5.37
CA LEU A 29 -0.78 -5.47 -4.25
C LEU A 29 0.27 -4.38 -4.51
N THR A 30 0.74 -4.28 -5.75
CA THR A 30 1.70 -3.24 -6.15
C THR A 30 1.08 -1.83 -6.08
N LEU A 31 -0.13 -1.65 -6.60
CA LEU A 31 -0.84 -0.36 -6.53
C LEU A 31 -1.21 0.03 -5.10
N LEU A 32 -1.62 -0.93 -4.29
CA LEU A 32 -1.90 -0.72 -2.88
C LEU A 32 -0.64 -0.28 -2.12
N LEU A 33 0.49 -0.95 -2.39
CA LEU A 33 1.79 -0.59 -1.81
C LEU A 33 2.20 0.84 -2.17
N ILE A 34 2.14 1.19 -3.45
CA ILE A 34 2.48 2.54 -3.92
C ILE A 34 1.59 3.58 -3.23
N GLY A 35 0.27 3.35 -3.18
CA GLY A 35 -0.65 4.25 -2.51
C GLY A 35 -0.33 4.46 -1.03
N LEU A 36 -0.05 3.38 -0.30
CA LEU A 36 0.34 3.45 1.11
C LEU A 36 1.65 4.20 1.32
N LEU A 37 2.65 3.99 0.46
CA LEU A 37 3.93 4.70 0.53
C LEU A 37 3.76 6.19 0.26
N VAL A 38 2.97 6.56 -0.75
CA VAL A 38 2.67 7.97 -1.08
C VAL A 38 1.95 8.64 0.09
N ILE A 39 0.94 7.99 0.68
CA ILE A 39 0.21 8.54 1.83
C ILE A 39 1.15 8.72 3.02
N MET A 40 2.05 7.76 3.28
CA MET A 40 3.04 7.89 4.35
C MET A 40 4.05 9.02 4.13
N GLU A 41 4.40 9.32 2.87
CA GLU A 41 5.31 10.40 2.53
C GLU A 41 4.61 11.76 2.64
N VAL A 42 3.44 11.90 2.01
CA VAL A 42 2.70 13.17 1.91
C VAL A 42 2.02 13.51 3.24
N ALA A 43 1.38 12.53 3.87
CA ALA A 43 0.65 12.73 5.12
C ALA A 43 1.47 12.38 6.36
N GLY A 44 2.71 11.87 6.22
CA GLY A 44 3.51 11.39 7.34
C GLY A 44 3.85 12.44 8.40
N SER A 45 3.87 13.72 8.03
CA SER A 45 4.07 14.85 8.96
C SER A 45 2.78 15.32 9.64
N PHE A 46 1.62 14.90 9.11
CA PHE A 46 0.29 15.27 9.60
C PHE A 46 -0.40 14.12 10.37
N ILE A 47 0.05 12.87 10.17
CA ILE A 47 -0.46 11.68 10.83
C ILE A 47 0.01 11.62 12.29
N ASN A 48 -0.92 11.28 13.18
CA ASN A 48 -0.61 10.99 14.57
C ASN A 48 0.35 9.78 14.69
N PRO A 49 1.43 9.85 15.48
CA PRO A 49 2.43 8.79 15.62
C PRO A 49 1.88 7.39 15.95
N GLU A 50 0.71 7.28 16.58
CA GLU A 50 0.07 5.99 16.87
C GLU A 50 -0.42 5.29 15.59
N ILE A 51 -1.13 6.00 14.72
CA ILE A 51 -1.61 5.49 13.44
C ILE A 51 -0.42 5.17 12.53
N ARG A 52 0.61 6.02 12.55
CA ARG A 52 1.86 5.79 11.82
C ARG A 52 2.56 4.50 12.24
N LYS A 53 2.56 4.18 13.54
CA LYS A 53 3.12 2.93 14.06
C LYS A 53 2.31 1.72 13.60
N GLY A 54 0.99 1.83 13.47
CA GLY A 54 0.14 0.77 12.91
C GLY A 54 0.32 0.54 11.41
N LEU A 55 0.56 1.61 10.63
CA LEU A 55 0.76 1.54 9.17
C LEU A 55 2.11 0.92 8.77
N LYS A 56 3.17 1.14 9.56
CA LYS A 56 4.51 0.62 9.27
C LYS A 56 4.54 -0.91 9.07
N PRO A 57 4.03 -1.74 10.00
CA PRO A 57 3.98 -3.19 9.82
C PRO A 57 3.25 -3.63 8.55
N ALA A 58 2.13 -2.99 8.23
CA ALA A 58 1.36 -3.30 7.03
C ALA A 58 2.17 -3.03 5.76
N ILE A 59 2.87 -1.90 5.68
CA ILE A 59 3.74 -1.56 4.55
C ILE A 59 4.90 -2.55 4.44
N PHE A 60 5.55 -2.90 5.55
CA PHE A 60 6.63 -3.89 5.55
C PHE A 60 6.15 -5.27 5.07
N PHE A 61 4.96 -5.69 5.49
CA PHE A 61 4.37 -6.95 5.04
C PHE A 61 4.09 -6.94 3.53
N ILE A 62 3.49 -5.86 3.02
CA ILE A 62 3.21 -5.73 1.59
C ILE A 62 4.51 -5.63 0.77
N LEU A 63 5.55 -4.94 1.27
CA LEU A 63 6.87 -4.91 0.64
C LEU A 63 7.47 -6.31 0.51
N PHE A 64 7.32 -7.15 1.52
CA PHE A 64 7.79 -8.54 1.46
C PHE A 64 7.05 -9.34 0.39
N LEU A 65 5.72 -9.22 0.31
CA LEU A 65 4.94 -9.83 -0.77
C LEU A 65 5.35 -9.31 -2.15
N PHE A 66 5.60 -8.01 -2.26
CA PHE A 66 6.07 -7.38 -3.49
C PHE A 66 7.42 -7.93 -3.95
N LEU A 67 8.34 -8.20 -3.02
CA LEU A 67 9.62 -8.82 -3.33
C LEU A 67 9.44 -10.24 -3.92
N ILE A 68 8.50 -11.02 -3.38
CA ILE A 68 8.15 -12.35 -3.94
C ILE A 68 7.57 -12.21 -5.35
N ILE A 69 6.68 -11.25 -5.56
CA ILE A 69 6.08 -10.97 -6.88
C ILE A 69 7.19 -10.63 -7.89
N ILE A 70 8.11 -9.74 -7.53
CA ILE A 70 9.25 -9.39 -8.38
C ILE A 70 10.11 -10.63 -8.67
N ALA A 71 10.47 -11.41 -7.65
CA ALA A 71 11.31 -12.60 -7.83
C ALA A 71 10.69 -13.59 -8.82
N LYS A 72 9.38 -13.85 -8.69
CA LYS A 72 8.63 -14.69 -9.64
C LYS A 72 8.68 -14.12 -11.05
N LYS A 73 8.47 -12.80 -11.20
CA LYS A 73 8.48 -12.15 -12.51
C LYS A 73 9.87 -12.16 -13.16
N VAL A 74 10.93 -12.01 -12.37
CA VAL A 74 12.31 -12.11 -12.86
C VAL A 74 12.62 -13.51 -13.36
N ILE A 75 12.25 -14.56 -12.62
CA ILE A 75 12.44 -15.95 -13.06
C ILE A 75 11.69 -16.22 -14.38
N GLU A 76 10.46 -15.73 -14.50
CA GLU A 76 9.66 -15.86 -15.73
C GLU A 76 10.27 -15.16 -16.94
N VAL A 77 10.99 -14.05 -16.74
CA VAL A 77 11.63 -13.29 -17.83
C VAL A 77 12.99 -13.88 -18.23
N VAL A 78 13.71 -14.45 -17.26
CA VAL A 78 15.07 -14.99 -17.48
C VAL A 78 15.06 -16.43 -17.96
N SER A 79 14.01 -17.20 -17.65
CA SER A 79 13.85 -18.60 -18.06
C SER A 79 13.09 -18.75 -19.36
#